data_AF-A0A7Y9LQT5-F1
#
_entry.id   AF-A0A7Y9LQT5-F1
#
_cell.length_a   1.000
_cell.length_b   1.000
_cell.length_c   1.000
_cell.angle_alpha   90.00
_cell.angle_beta   90.00
_cell.angle_gamma   90.00
#
_symmetry.space_group_name_H-M   'P 1'
#
loop_
_entity.id
_entity.type
_entity.pdbx_description
1 polymer ?
#
loop_
_entity_poly.entity_id
_entity_poly.type
_entity_poly.pdbx_seq_one_letter_code
_entity_poly.pdbx_strand_id
1 'polypeptide(L)'
;MGGHEIALSVCYDVDFPEHAAAAASDGTTVYVNSGAYFPGSEQRRALRYATRALDNGMYVLFGGLTGEFVGGSAVYDPLGQPIARIGREAGLAIADIDPAAVHQARDSQRAWADRRSTLGQRHRTDLRHPAVQLHTGPPNHYLGADAVIETDHADVIALGKRLRDEHSDDISLARAAFNWVRDNIAHAYDTQDHRLTLTASQVLAAGVGLCNAKSNLLAAVLRSQGIPTGLCYQRLGDPEDGRVLHGLVAIYLDGAWHRQDPRGNKDGIDARFSLDTEQLAHVIDEAKGERVYPHVYVSTADEVVNALQDAEDILTCPLPTELSTQRD
;
A
#
# COMPACT_ATOMS: atom_id res chain seq x y z
N MET A 1 -36.82 26.38 23.63
CA MET A 1 -38.12 27.11 23.55
C MET A 1 -39.16 26.32 24.34
N GLY A 2 -39.95 26.93 25.24
CA GLY A 2 -40.98 26.20 25.99
C GLY A 2 -40.49 25.06 26.90
N GLY A 3 -39.22 25.07 27.33
CA GLY A 3 -38.61 23.98 28.11
C GLY A 3 -37.99 22.85 27.28
N HIS A 4 -38.02 22.96 25.94
CA HIS A 4 -37.37 22.00 25.04
C HIS A 4 -36.05 22.56 24.49
N GLU A 5 -35.02 21.72 24.50
CA GLU A 5 -33.76 21.96 23.81
C GLU A 5 -33.88 21.55 22.35
N ILE A 6 -33.54 22.49 21.46
CA ILE A 6 -33.69 22.33 20.01
C ILE A 6 -32.31 22.52 19.36
N ALA A 7 -31.84 21.49 18.67
CA ALA A 7 -30.62 21.58 17.88
C ALA A 7 -30.94 21.96 16.44
N LEU A 8 -30.07 22.79 15.85
CA LEU A 8 -30.18 23.23 14.46
C LEU A 8 -29.12 22.55 13.61
N SER A 9 -29.50 22.22 12.38
CA SER A 9 -28.66 21.53 11.42
C SER A 9 -29.08 21.92 10.00
N VAL A 10 -28.15 21.94 9.06
CA VAL A 10 -28.42 22.32 7.67
C VAL A 10 -27.91 21.24 6.74
N CYS A 11 -28.82 20.69 5.94
CA CYS A 11 -28.59 19.83 4.80
C CYS A 11 -27.55 18.74 5.08
N TYR A 12 -26.29 18.97 4.69
CA TYR A 12 -25.21 18.00 4.74
C TYR A 12 -24.79 17.61 6.17
N ASP A 13 -25.09 18.43 7.17
CA ASP A 13 -24.78 18.13 8.58
C ASP A 13 -25.36 16.78 9.05
N VAL A 14 -26.51 16.34 8.51
CA VAL A 14 -27.10 15.04 8.85
C VAL A 14 -26.19 13.87 8.45
N ASP A 15 -25.28 14.06 7.50
CA ASP A 15 -24.38 13.01 7.03
C ASP A 15 -23.31 12.65 8.06
N PHE A 16 -23.06 13.52 9.03
CA PHE A 16 -22.10 13.34 10.11
C PHE A 16 -22.82 12.89 11.39
N PRO A 17 -22.80 11.58 11.74
CA PRO A 17 -23.43 11.09 12.97
C PRO A 17 -22.98 11.83 14.22
N GLU A 18 -21.73 12.31 14.24
CA GLU A 18 -21.11 13.04 15.34
C GLU A 18 -21.84 14.34 15.66
N HIS A 19 -22.42 15.01 14.65
CA HIS A 19 -23.15 16.26 14.84
C HIS A 19 -24.44 16.02 15.64
N ALA A 20 -25.23 15.00 15.26
CA ALA A 20 -26.43 14.61 15.98
C ALA A 20 -26.11 14.05 17.38
N ALA A 21 -25.00 13.31 17.50
CA ALA A 21 -24.53 12.78 18.78
C ALA A 21 -24.03 13.87 19.73
N ALA A 22 -23.43 14.95 19.22
CA ALA A 22 -23.09 16.10 20.05
C ALA A 22 -24.36 16.79 20.55
N ALA A 23 -25.30 17.09 19.65
CA ALA A 23 -26.59 17.71 20.00
C ALA A 23 -27.36 16.92 21.07
N ALA A 24 -27.46 15.60 20.93
CA ALA A 24 -28.13 14.76 21.93
C ALA A 24 -27.37 14.72 23.27
N SER A 25 -26.05 14.86 23.25
CA SER A 25 -25.23 14.96 24.47
C SER A 25 -25.50 16.24 25.24
N ASP A 26 -25.89 17.31 24.55
CA ASP A 26 -26.28 18.59 25.14
C ASP A 26 -27.75 18.60 25.61
N GLY A 27 -28.43 17.45 25.61
CA GLY A 27 -29.80 17.32 26.11
C GLY A 27 -30.89 17.62 25.10
N THR A 28 -30.55 17.70 23.80
CA THR A 28 -31.51 17.99 22.72
C THR A 28 -32.73 17.06 22.77
N THR A 29 -33.91 17.67 22.69
CA THR A 29 -35.21 16.98 22.55
C THR A 29 -35.60 16.86 21.07
N VAL A 30 -35.34 17.91 20.28
CA VAL A 30 -35.69 17.98 18.85
C VAL A 30 -34.50 18.45 18.04
N TYR A 31 -34.11 17.66 17.04
CA TYR A 31 -33.09 18.00 16.06
C TYR A 31 -33.75 18.45 14.76
N VAL A 32 -33.56 19.71 14.39
CA VAL A 32 -34.18 20.32 13.22
C VAL A 32 -33.17 20.45 12.10
N ASN A 33 -33.49 19.90 10.94
CA ASN A 33 -32.69 20.03 9.74
C ASN A 33 -33.52 20.55 8.56
N SER A 34 -32.94 21.44 7.78
CA SER A 34 -33.47 21.83 6.46
C SER A 34 -32.51 21.44 5.35
N GLY A 35 -32.98 20.89 4.24
CA GLY A 35 -32.10 20.47 3.15
C GLY A 35 -32.76 20.30 1.79
N ALA A 36 -31.93 20.13 0.77
CA ALA A 36 -32.35 19.93 -0.61
C ALA A 36 -31.70 18.66 -1.16
N TYR A 37 -32.52 17.73 -1.64
CA TYR A 37 -32.05 16.45 -2.17
C TYR A 37 -32.50 16.29 -3.62
N PHE A 38 -31.60 15.76 -4.46
CA PHE A 38 -31.89 15.50 -5.87
C PHE A 38 -32.66 14.18 -6.06
N PRO A 39 -33.40 14.03 -7.19
CA PRO A 39 -34.08 12.79 -7.58
C PRO A 39 -33.19 11.54 -7.42
N GLY A 40 -33.76 10.45 -6.91
CA GLY A 40 -33.03 9.21 -6.61
C GLY A 40 -32.41 9.15 -5.20
N SER A 41 -32.53 10.22 -4.40
CA SER A 41 -32.01 10.28 -3.02
C SER A 41 -33.07 9.99 -1.94
N GLU A 42 -34.31 9.68 -2.30
CA GLU A 42 -35.47 9.60 -1.40
C GLU A 42 -35.23 8.60 -0.25
N GLN A 43 -34.76 7.40 -0.58
CA GLN A 43 -34.47 6.36 0.41
C GLN A 43 -33.31 6.78 1.32
N ARG A 44 -32.20 7.27 0.75
CA ARG A 44 -31.03 7.73 1.50
C ARG A 44 -31.39 8.85 2.47
N ARG A 45 -32.18 9.83 2.01
CA ARG A 45 -32.70 10.92 2.82
C ARG A 45 -33.52 10.37 3.99
N ALA A 46 -34.54 9.57 3.73
CA ALA A 46 -35.41 9.04 4.77
C ALA A 46 -34.65 8.20 5.80
N LEU A 47 -33.70 7.36 5.35
CA LEU A 47 -32.87 6.55 6.21
C LEU A 47 -32.01 7.41 7.14
N ARG A 48 -31.33 8.44 6.62
CA ARG A 48 -30.47 9.31 7.44
C ARG A 48 -31.22 9.94 8.60
N TYR A 49 -32.37 10.56 8.35
CA TYR A 49 -33.13 11.24 9.42
C TYR A 49 -33.74 10.28 10.43
N ALA A 50 -34.29 9.15 9.96
CA ALA A 50 -34.77 8.09 10.86
C ALA A 50 -33.64 7.54 11.75
N THR A 51 -32.45 7.31 11.18
CA THR A 51 -31.27 6.83 11.92
C THR A 51 -30.79 7.87 12.93
N ARG A 52 -30.77 9.18 12.61
CA ARG A 52 -30.40 10.20 13.61
C ARG A 52 -31.37 10.27 14.78
N ALA A 53 -32.66 10.02 14.54
CA ALA A 53 -33.64 9.97 15.59
C ALA A 53 -33.43 8.75 16.49
N LEU A 54 -33.29 7.57 15.87
CA LEU A 54 -33.07 6.28 16.54
C LEU A 54 -31.77 6.26 17.36
N ASP A 55 -30.62 6.57 16.74
CA ASP A 55 -29.30 6.45 17.38
C ASP A 55 -29.16 7.35 18.62
N ASN A 56 -29.94 8.42 18.69
CA ASN A 56 -29.81 9.48 19.70
C ASN A 56 -31.02 9.60 20.64
N GLY A 57 -32.05 8.78 20.42
CA GLY A 57 -33.30 8.79 21.18
C GLY A 57 -33.93 10.19 21.24
N MET A 58 -34.00 10.90 20.11
CA MET A 58 -34.55 12.27 20.03
C MET A 58 -35.47 12.42 18.82
N TYR A 59 -36.36 13.42 18.84
CA TYR A 59 -37.14 13.73 17.65
C TYR A 59 -36.26 14.34 16.56
N VAL A 60 -36.55 14.03 15.30
CA VAL A 60 -35.90 14.66 14.14
C VAL A 60 -36.95 15.26 13.24
N LEU A 61 -36.84 16.57 13.00
CA LEU A 61 -37.67 17.31 12.05
C LEU A 61 -36.84 17.64 10.82
N PHE A 62 -37.25 17.14 9.66
CA PHE A 62 -36.64 17.48 8.38
C PHE A 62 -37.58 18.33 7.52
N GLY A 63 -37.10 19.50 7.08
CA GLY A 63 -37.73 20.35 6.08
C GLY A 63 -37.04 20.22 4.72
N GLY A 64 -37.68 19.56 3.75
CA GLY A 64 -37.15 19.35 2.41
C GLY A 64 -37.64 20.39 1.40
N LEU A 65 -36.73 20.97 0.63
CA LEU A 65 -37.08 21.84 -0.50
C LEU A 65 -37.77 21.03 -1.62
N THR A 66 -38.81 21.60 -2.23
CA THR A 66 -39.61 21.01 -3.32
C THR A 66 -39.31 21.69 -4.66
N GLY A 67 -39.91 21.23 -5.76
CA GLY A 67 -39.64 21.72 -7.12
C GLY A 67 -38.64 20.80 -7.85
N GLU A 68 -37.45 21.31 -8.17
CA GLU A 68 -36.36 20.51 -8.77
C GLU A 68 -35.80 19.45 -7.81
N PHE A 69 -36.12 19.56 -6.52
CA PHE A 69 -35.71 18.66 -5.45
C PHE A 69 -36.84 17.71 -5.02
N VAL A 70 -36.49 16.69 -4.24
CA VAL A 70 -37.40 15.60 -3.88
C VAL A 70 -38.31 15.87 -2.68
N GLY A 71 -38.28 17.07 -2.09
CA GLY A 71 -39.13 17.44 -0.95
C GLY A 71 -38.99 16.47 0.22
N GLY A 72 -40.14 15.94 0.65
CA GLY A 72 -40.22 14.82 1.59
C GLY A 72 -39.97 15.19 3.04
N SER A 73 -40.43 16.37 3.47
CA SER A 73 -40.37 16.80 4.87
C SER A 73 -41.07 15.79 5.77
N ALA A 74 -40.50 15.54 6.94
CA ALA A 74 -40.99 14.54 7.88
C ALA A 74 -40.59 14.85 9.32
N VAL A 75 -41.38 14.33 10.25
CA VAL A 75 -41.09 14.27 11.69
C VAL A 75 -40.88 12.80 12.04
N TYR A 76 -39.74 12.49 12.64
CA TYR A 76 -39.41 11.17 13.18
C TYR A 76 -39.46 11.22 14.70
N ASP A 77 -40.07 10.20 15.30
CA ASP A 77 -40.04 10.00 16.75
C ASP A 77 -38.67 9.48 17.23
N PRO A 78 -38.41 9.46 18.55
CA PRO A 78 -37.17 8.93 19.12
C PRO A 78 -36.84 7.47 18.78
N LEU A 79 -37.77 6.70 18.19
CA LEU A 79 -37.56 5.33 17.74
C LEU A 79 -37.33 5.25 16.21
N GLY A 80 -37.16 6.39 15.55
CA GLY A 80 -36.93 6.49 14.11
C GLY A 80 -38.19 6.30 13.26
N GLN A 81 -39.39 6.24 13.85
CA GLN A 81 -40.63 6.08 13.11
C GLN A 81 -41.13 7.45 12.60
N PRO A 82 -41.52 7.55 11.31
CA PRO A 82 -42.12 8.78 10.80
C PRO A 82 -43.54 8.95 11.34
N ILE A 83 -43.76 9.96 12.18
CA ILE A 83 -45.07 10.26 12.78
C ILE A 83 -45.86 11.33 12.00
N ALA A 84 -45.18 12.10 11.16
CA ALA A 84 -45.79 12.97 10.17
C ALA A 84 -44.88 13.09 8.93
N ARG A 85 -45.46 13.12 7.72
CA ARG A 85 -44.68 13.24 6.47
C ARG A 85 -45.49 13.89 5.36
N ILE A 86 -44.81 14.62 4.50
CA ILE A 86 -45.33 15.06 3.20
C ILE A 86 -44.52 14.42 2.07
N GLY A 87 -45.13 14.35 0.88
CA GLY A 87 -44.51 13.83 -0.33
C GLY A 87 -43.55 14.83 -0.98
N ARG A 88 -43.46 14.78 -2.31
CA ARG A 88 -42.62 15.68 -3.10
C ARG A 88 -43.18 17.10 -3.20
N GLU A 89 -44.50 17.24 -3.07
CA GLU A 89 -45.21 18.49 -3.25
C GLU A 89 -45.14 19.39 -2.01
N ALA A 90 -45.33 20.70 -2.22
CA ALA A 90 -45.42 21.66 -1.14
C ALA A 90 -46.60 21.32 -0.22
N GLY A 91 -46.37 21.38 1.09
CA GLY A 91 -47.38 21.06 2.09
C GLY A 91 -46.88 21.28 3.51
N LEU A 92 -47.75 20.98 4.48
CA LEU A 92 -47.47 21.13 5.91
C LEU A 92 -47.68 19.79 6.62
N ALA A 93 -46.65 19.31 7.30
CA ALA A 93 -46.74 18.21 8.27
C ALA A 93 -46.73 18.80 9.68
N ILE A 94 -47.63 18.31 10.55
CA ILE A 94 -47.73 18.71 11.95
C ILE A 94 -47.64 17.45 12.80
N ALA A 95 -46.88 17.52 13.89
CA ALA A 95 -46.78 16.46 14.88
C ALA A 95 -46.63 17.06 16.28
N ASP A 96 -47.19 16.39 17.28
CA ASP A 96 -46.99 16.72 18.68
C ASP A 96 -45.68 16.09 19.20
N ILE A 97 -44.95 16.86 20.01
CA ILE A 97 -43.68 16.44 20.59
C ILE A 97 -43.90 16.15 22.08
N ASP A 98 -43.61 14.91 22.49
CA ASP A 98 -43.67 14.48 23.89
C ASP A 98 -42.26 14.26 24.44
N PRO A 99 -41.75 15.12 25.35
CA PRO A 99 -40.44 14.91 25.98
C PRO A 99 -40.34 13.61 26.79
N ALA A 100 -41.45 13.07 27.29
CA ALA A 100 -41.43 11.80 28.01
C ALA A 100 -41.01 10.65 27.08
N ALA A 101 -41.37 10.71 25.79
CA ALA A 101 -40.94 9.74 24.79
C ALA A 101 -39.42 9.77 24.56
N VAL A 102 -38.78 10.93 24.64
CA VAL A 102 -37.31 11.06 24.56
C VAL A 102 -36.64 10.37 25.74
N HIS A 103 -37.13 10.61 26.96
CA HIS A 103 -36.60 9.94 28.14
C HIS A 103 -36.80 8.41 28.07
N GLN A 104 -38.01 7.95 27.73
CA GLN A 104 -38.29 6.52 27.58
C GLN A 104 -37.44 5.85 26.51
N ALA A 105 -37.21 6.52 25.37
CA ALA A 105 -36.35 6.00 24.31
C ALA A 105 -34.91 5.86 24.79
N ARG A 106 -34.36 6.87 25.48
CA ARG A 106 -32.98 6.82 26.01
C ARG A 106 -32.81 5.79 27.13
N ASP A 107 -33.84 5.59 27.96
CA ASP A 107 -33.84 4.59 29.02
C ASP A 107 -33.91 3.16 28.46
N SER A 108 -34.71 2.95 27.42
CA SER A 108 -34.88 1.62 26.78
C SER A 108 -33.77 1.28 25.78
N GLN A 109 -33.25 2.28 25.05
CA GLN A 109 -32.19 2.11 24.06
C GLN A 109 -30.84 2.47 24.66
N ARG A 110 -30.29 1.51 25.39
CA ARG A 110 -29.02 1.67 26.11
C ARG A 110 -27.80 1.95 25.23
N ALA A 111 -27.89 1.82 23.90
CA ALA A 111 -26.80 2.15 22.99
C ALA A 111 -26.22 3.55 23.24
N TRP A 112 -27.08 4.52 23.58
CA TRP A 112 -26.65 5.86 23.96
C TRP A 112 -25.89 5.91 25.29
N ALA A 113 -26.38 5.22 26.32
CA ALA A 113 -25.75 5.17 27.63
C ALA A 113 -24.45 4.34 27.64
N ASP A 114 -24.38 3.32 26.79
CA ASP A 114 -23.26 2.37 26.69
C ASP A 114 -22.17 2.86 25.72
N ARG A 115 -22.38 4.01 25.05
CA ARG A 115 -21.41 4.59 24.12
C ARG A 115 -20.10 4.87 24.85
N ARG A 116 -19.00 4.43 24.26
CA ARG A 116 -17.67 4.70 24.80
C ARG A 116 -17.14 6.00 24.20
N SER A 117 -16.60 6.88 25.03
CA SER A 117 -15.89 8.08 24.58
C SER A 117 -14.60 7.76 23.82
N THR A 118 -14.08 6.53 23.99
CA THR A 118 -12.92 6.00 23.27
C THR A 118 -13.12 4.50 22.98
N LEU A 119 -12.66 4.05 21.82
CA LEU A 119 -12.61 2.63 21.47
C LEU A 119 -11.35 1.93 22.02
N GLY A 120 -10.51 2.64 22.78
CA GLY A 120 -9.21 2.16 23.27
C GLY A 120 -8.09 2.38 22.26
N GLN A 121 -6.91 1.80 22.54
CA GLN A 121 -5.79 1.82 21.60
C GLN A 121 -6.18 1.09 20.32
N ARG A 122 -6.03 1.77 19.18
CA ARG A 122 -6.16 1.12 17.86
C ARG A 122 -4.85 0.41 17.56
N HIS A 123 -4.89 -0.92 17.55
CA HIS A 123 -3.82 -1.72 16.98
C HIS A 123 -4.19 -2.04 15.53
N ARG A 124 -3.41 -1.51 14.58
CA ARG A 124 -3.45 -1.97 13.18
C ARG A 124 -2.51 -3.16 13.09
N THR A 125 -3.07 -4.35 13.02
CA THR A 125 -2.32 -5.55 12.67
C THR A 125 -2.42 -5.73 11.17
N ASP A 126 -1.31 -5.53 10.47
CA ASP A 126 -1.23 -5.88 9.06
C ASP A 126 -1.08 -7.40 8.95
N LEU A 127 -1.97 -8.04 8.19
CA LEU A 127 -1.83 -9.44 7.79
C LEU A 127 -0.76 -9.54 6.70
N ARG A 128 0.49 -9.17 7.00
CA ARG A 128 1.65 -9.29 6.10
C ARG A 128 2.38 -10.60 6.38
N HIS A 129 2.86 -11.29 5.34
CA HIS A 129 3.94 -12.26 5.50
C HIS A 129 5.10 -11.54 6.21
N PRO A 130 5.70 -12.12 7.27
CA PRO A 130 6.79 -11.47 7.97
C PRO A 130 7.91 -11.16 6.98
N ALA A 131 8.41 -9.92 6.98
CA ALA A 131 9.61 -9.56 6.24
C ALA A 131 10.72 -10.57 6.58
N VAL A 132 11.39 -11.09 5.56
CA VAL A 132 12.44 -12.09 5.78
C VAL A 132 13.52 -11.46 6.65
N GLN A 133 13.86 -12.09 7.77
CA GLN A 133 14.99 -11.66 8.58
C GLN A 133 16.27 -11.91 7.81
N LEU A 134 16.91 -10.84 7.34
CA LEU A 134 18.16 -10.94 6.59
C LEU A 134 19.36 -11.18 7.52
N HIS A 135 20.27 -12.05 7.10
CA HIS A 135 21.57 -12.25 7.73
C HIS A 135 22.60 -11.37 7.01
N THR A 136 23.13 -10.37 7.71
CA THR A 136 23.99 -9.34 7.11
C THR A 136 25.23 -9.09 7.96
N GLY A 137 26.35 -8.79 7.32
CA GLY A 137 27.50 -8.16 7.98
C GLY A 137 27.29 -6.64 8.21
N PRO A 138 28.30 -5.95 8.77
CA PRO A 138 28.34 -4.49 8.83
C PRO A 138 28.16 -3.83 7.45
N PRO A 139 27.35 -2.76 7.30
CA PRO A 139 27.08 -2.15 5.99
C PRO A 139 28.34 -1.75 5.20
N ASN A 140 29.39 -1.26 5.87
CA ASN A 140 30.64 -0.89 5.20
C ASN A 140 31.35 -2.05 4.46
N HIS A 141 31.03 -3.32 4.79
CA HIS A 141 31.56 -4.47 4.04
C HIS A 141 30.98 -4.58 2.63
N TYR A 142 29.84 -3.93 2.37
CA TYR A 142 29.10 -4.01 1.11
C TYR A 142 29.35 -2.81 0.20
N LEU A 143 30.54 -2.20 0.28
CA LEU A 143 30.96 -1.06 -0.56
C LEU A 143 32.05 -1.42 -1.59
N GLY A 144 32.72 -2.57 -1.41
CA GLY A 144 33.89 -2.95 -2.21
C GLY A 144 33.56 -3.40 -3.64
N ALA A 145 34.59 -3.38 -4.49
CA ALA A 145 34.63 -4.02 -5.80
C ALA A 145 35.10 -5.47 -5.70
N ASP A 146 34.77 -6.23 -6.73
CA ASP A 146 35.41 -7.50 -7.08
C ASP A 146 35.40 -7.64 -8.63
N ALA A 147 35.81 -8.80 -9.15
CA ALA A 147 35.89 -9.06 -10.58
C ALA A 147 34.53 -9.01 -11.32
N VAL A 148 33.40 -9.01 -10.60
CA VAL A 148 32.05 -9.02 -11.19
C VAL A 148 31.32 -7.70 -10.93
N ILE A 149 31.42 -7.14 -9.74
CA ILE A 149 30.76 -5.90 -9.35
C ILE A 149 31.49 -4.67 -9.88
N GLU A 150 32.83 -4.67 -9.98
CA GLU A 150 33.59 -3.63 -10.70
C GLU A 150 33.22 -2.17 -10.33
N THR A 151 33.16 -1.84 -9.02
CA THR A 151 32.73 -0.50 -8.56
C THR A 151 33.68 0.63 -8.99
N ASP A 152 34.89 0.28 -9.41
CA ASP A 152 35.94 1.15 -9.91
C ASP A 152 35.99 1.27 -11.44
N HIS A 153 35.15 0.54 -12.18
CA HIS A 153 35.09 0.63 -13.64
C HIS A 153 34.58 2.01 -14.08
N ALA A 154 35.26 2.62 -15.05
CA ALA A 154 35.02 4.00 -15.48
C ALA A 154 33.55 4.26 -15.87
N ASP A 155 32.94 3.36 -16.63
CA ASP A 155 31.55 3.50 -17.07
C ASP A 155 30.53 3.33 -15.93
N VAL A 156 30.82 2.48 -14.94
CA VAL A 156 29.98 2.31 -13.74
C VAL A 156 30.02 3.59 -12.91
N ILE A 157 31.22 4.14 -12.69
CA ILE A 157 31.40 5.43 -12.01
C ILE A 157 30.68 6.56 -12.76
N ALA A 158 30.80 6.60 -14.09
CA ALA A 158 30.17 7.62 -14.90
C ALA A 158 28.64 7.58 -14.81
N LEU A 159 28.04 6.38 -14.86
CA LEU A 159 26.61 6.18 -14.64
C LEU A 159 26.19 6.62 -13.23
N GLY A 160 26.92 6.17 -12.20
CA GLY A 160 26.63 6.53 -10.81
C GLY A 160 26.69 8.04 -10.58
N LYS A 161 27.72 8.72 -11.08
CA LYS A 161 27.86 10.19 -10.98
C LYS A 161 26.73 10.93 -11.69
N ARG A 162 26.40 10.51 -12.92
CA ARG A 162 25.30 11.13 -13.68
C ARG A 162 23.97 11.06 -12.92
N LEU A 163 23.65 9.89 -12.35
CA LEU A 163 22.46 9.73 -11.52
C LEU A 163 22.57 10.55 -10.22
N ARG A 164 23.76 10.64 -9.63
CA ARG A 164 23.98 11.42 -8.42
C ARG A 164 23.77 12.91 -8.64
N ASP A 165 24.19 13.46 -9.77
CA ASP A 165 24.06 14.89 -10.07
C ASP A 165 22.58 15.36 -10.13
N GLU A 166 21.65 14.44 -10.44
CA GLU A 166 20.21 14.71 -10.57
C GLU A 166 19.43 14.49 -9.26
N HIS A 167 20.07 13.94 -8.22
CA HIS A 167 19.40 13.52 -6.99
C HIS A 167 20.13 14.08 -5.77
N SER A 168 19.41 14.50 -4.74
CA SER A 168 20.03 15.18 -3.59
C SER A 168 20.45 14.23 -2.47
N ASP A 169 19.79 13.08 -2.34
CA ASP A 169 19.94 12.15 -1.20
C ASP A 169 20.07 10.69 -1.67
N ASP A 170 20.54 9.81 -0.77
CA ASP A 170 20.82 8.41 -1.10
C ASP A 170 19.57 7.62 -1.47
N ILE A 171 18.40 7.95 -0.90
CA ILE A 171 17.15 7.26 -1.21
C ILE A 171 16.70 7.61 -2.63
N SER A 172 16.74 8.89 -3.01
CA SER A 172 16.40 9.32 -4.37
C SER A 172 17.38 8.77 -5.41
N LEU A 173 18.69 8.72 -5.11
CA LEU A 173 19.69 8.05 -5.95
C LEU A 173 19.41 6.55 -6.09
N ALA A 174 19.16 5.85 -4.98
CA ALA A 174 18.94 4.41 -5.00
C ALA A 174 17.71 4.03 -5.84
N ARG A 175 16.63 4.81 -5.69
CA ARG A 175 15.42 4.68 -6.50
C ARG A 175 15.69 4.91 -7.98
N ALA A 176 16.46 5.95 -8.31
CA ALA A 176 16.78 6.28 -9.68
C ALA A 176 17.67 5.23 -10.34
N ALA A 177 18.70 4.75 -9.66
CA ALA A 177 19.55 3.67 -10.13
C ALA A 177 18.75 2.37 -10.34
N PHE A 178 17.89 2.02 -9.38
CA PHE A 178 16.97 0.89 -9.51
C PHE A 178 16.10 1.01 -10.77
N ASN A 179 15.40 2.13 -10.94
CA ASN A 179 14.53 2.37 -12.10
C ASN A 179 15.35 2.33 -13.40
N TRP A 180 16.54 2.96 -13.40
CA TRP A 180 17.40 3.00 -14.58
C TRP A 180 17.80 1.58 -15.01
N VAL A 181 18.29 0.74 -14.08
CA VAL A 181 18.67 -0.65 -14.40
C VAL A 181 17.44 -1.48 -14.79
N ARG A 182 16.31 -1.32 -14.10
CA ARG A 182 15.06 -2.03 -14.41
C ARG A 182 14.59 -1.72 -15.83
N ASP A 183 14.63 -0.44 -16.22
CA ASP A 183 13.96 0.06 -17.42
C ASP A 183 14.88 0.16 -18.65
N ASN A 184 16.20 0.26 -18.47
CA ASN A 184 17.16 0.46 -19.58
C ASN A 184 17.99 -0.79 -19.90
N ILE A 185 17.99 -1.80 -19.03
CA ILE A 185 18.67 -3.07 -19.29
C ILE A 185 17.60 -4.12 -19.60
N ALA A 186 17.62 -4.70 -20.79
CA ALA A 186 16.69 -5.76 -21.16
C ALA A 186 16.92 -7.03 -20.32
N HIS A 187 15.85 -7.79 -20.09
CA HIS A 187 15.98 -9.13 -19.52
C HIS A 187 16.17 -10.14 -20.67
N ALA A 188 17.29 -10.87 -20.68
CA ALA A 188 17.69 -11.70 -21.82
C ALA A 188 16.60 -12.68 -22.31
N TYR A 189 15.91 -13.39 -21.39
CA TYR A 189 14.80 -14.28 -21.76
C TYR A 189 13.58 -13.55 -22.32
N ASP A 190 13.31 -12.31 -21.90
CA ASP A 190 12.13 -11.59 -22.40
C ASP A 190 12.36 -11.10 -23.84
N THR A 191 13.60 -10.72 -24.17
CA THR A 191 13.98 -10.23 -25.50
C THR A 191 14.58 -11.31 -26.39
N GLN A 192 14.71 -12.55 -25.90
CA GLN A 192 15.37 -13.66 -26.61
C GLN A 192 16.79 -13.28 -27.07
N ASP A 193 17.54 -12.60 -26.20
CA ASP A 193 18.91 -12.18 -26.47
C ASP A 193 19.89 -13.23 -25.98
N HIS A 194 20.82 -13.66 -26.85
CA HIS A 194 21.77 -14.74 -26.59
C HIS A 194 23.09 -14.27 -25.95
N ARG A 195 23.31 -12.94 -25.87
CA ARG A 195 24.57 -12.38 -25.38
C ARG A 195 24.80 -12.69 -23.91
N LEU A 196 25.97 -13.23 -23.60
CA LEU A 196 26.40 -13.47 -22.23
C LEU A 196 26.88 -12.19 -21.56
N THR A 197 26.33 -11.95 -20.37
CA THR A 197 26.71 -10.84 -19.51
C THR A 197 26.73 -11.33 -18.07
N LEU A 198 27.83 -11.04 -17.37
CA LEU A 198 28.01 -11.41 -15.96
C LEU A 198 28.44 -10.18 -15.14
N THR A 199 29.48 -9.49 -15.59
CA THR A 199 30.04 -8.35 -14.85
C THR A 199 29.21 -7.09 -15.05
N ALA A 200 29.33 -6.14 -14.13
CA ALA A 200 28.62 -4.87 -14.19
C ALA A 200 28.92 -4.11 -15.49
N SER A 201 30.19 -4.04 -15.91
CA SER A 201 30.58 -3.37 -17.15
C SER A 201 30.02 -4.06 -18.40
N GLN A 202 30.02 -5.40 -18.43
CA GLN A 202 29.43 -6.17 -19.54
C GLN A 202 27.94 -5.90 -19.70
N VAL A 203 27.19 -5.92 -18.59
CA VAL A 203 25.74 -5.66 -18.59
C VAL A 203 25.46 -4.23 -19.04
N LEU A 204 26.23 -3.26 -18.53
CA LEU A 204 26.09 -1.85 -18.89
C LEU A 204 26.36 -1.61 -20.37
N ALA A 205 27.42 -2.19 -20.92
CA ALA A 205 27.78 -2.05 -22.32
C ALA A 205 26.80 -2.75 -23.27
N ALA A 206 26.32 -3.95 -22.89
CA ALA A 206 25.43 -4.74 -23.75
C ALA A 206 23.98 -4.25 -23.69
N GLY A 207 23.55 -3.62 -22.59
CA GLY A 207 22.17 -3.20 -22.36
C GLY A 207 21.21 -4.37 -22.12
N VAL A 208 21.72 -5.55 -21.74
CA VAL A 208 20.94 -6.77 -21.50
C VAL A 208 21.60 -7.62 -20.42
N GLY A 209 20.81 -8.39 -19.68
CA GLY A 209 21.32 -9.41 -18.76
C GLY A 209 20.21 -10.19 -18.06
N LEU A 210 20.59 -11.25 -17.34
CA LEU A 210 19.69 -11.97 -16.43
C LEU A 210 19.52 -11.22 -15.11
N CYS A 211 18.54 -11.61 -14.30
CA CYS A 211 18.29 -11.02 -12.97
C CYS A 211 19.56 -10.92 -12.09
N ASN A 212 20.42 -11.95 -12.11
CA ASN A 212 21.71 -11.95 -11.42
C ASN A 212 22.66 -10.85 -11.93
N ALA A 213 22.89 -10.79 -13.25
CA ALA A 213 23.80 -9.82 -13.86
C ALA A 213 23.27 -8.38 -13.70
N LYS A 214 21.96 -8.18 -13.81
CA LYS A 214 21.32 -6.88 -13.52
C LYS A 214 21.49 -6.44 -12.07
N SER A 215 21.43 -7.39 -11.14
CA SER A 215 21.69 -7.14 -9.72
C SER A 215 23.15 -6.77 -9.46
N ASN A 216 24.10 -7.39 -10.19
CA ASN A 216 25.51 -7.02 -10.16
C ASN A 216 25.71 -5.56 -10.59
N LEU A 217 25.11 -5.15 -11.71
CA LEU A 217 25.18 -3.75 -12.18
C LEU A 217 24.56 -2.77 -11.19
N LEU A 218 23.38 -3.09 -10.62
CA LEU A 218 22.75 -2.20 -9.64
C LEU A 218 23.63 -2.05 -8.39
N ALA A 219 24.17 -3.15 -7.86
CA ALA A 219 25.09 -3.11 -6.74
C ALA A 219 26.36 -2.29 -7.07
N ALA A 220 26.93 -2.47 -8.26
CA ALA A 220 28.10 -1.74 -8.74
C ALA A 220 27.88 -0.22 -8.71
N VAL A 221 26.79 0.23 -9.31
CA VAL A 221 26.43 1.65 -9.41
C VAL A 221 26.24 2.23 -8.02
N LEU A 222 25.46 1.58 -7.15
CA LEU A 222 25.18 2.09 -5.80
C LEU A 222 26.41 2.13 -4.91
N ARG A 223 27.22 1.06 -4.94
CA ARG A 223 28.48 1.00 -4.18
C ARG A 223 29.48 2.06 -4.62
N SER A 224 29.58 2.33 -5.93
CA SER A 224 30.44 3.41 -6.46
C SER A 224 30.06 4.80 -5.93
N GLN A 225 28.82 4.97 -5.49
CA GLN A 225 28.30 6.21 -4.89
C GLN A 225 28.25 6.17 -3.36
N GLY A 226 28.84 5.15 -2.73
CA GLY A 226 28.92 5.04 -1.28
C GLY A 226 27.69 4.44 -0.59
N ILE A 227 26.74 3.86 -1.34
CA ILE A 227 25.55 3.22 -0.77
C ILE A 227 25.80 1.71 -0.60
N PRO A 228 25.83 1.19 0.64
CA PRO A 228 26.01 -0.24 0.87
C PRO A 228 24.91 -1.07 0.22
N THR A 229 25.31 -2.01 -0.63
CA THR A 229 24.36 -2.85 -1.38
C THR A 229 24.91 -4.25 -1.47
N GLY A 230 24.18 -5.25 -0.99
CA GLY A 230 24.54 -6.66 -1.12
C GLY A 230 23.64 -7.41 -2.10
N LEU A 231 23.99 -8.65 -2.40
CA LEU A 231 23.21 -9.52 -3.27
C LEU A 231 22.35 -10.49 -2.45
N CYS A 232 21.16 -10.76 -2.93
CA CYS A 232 20.18 -11.66 -2.33
C CYS A 232 19.68 -12.66 -3.37
N TYR A 233 19.21 -13.79 -2.88
CA TYR A 233 18.75 -14.87 -3.76
C TYR A 233 17.43 -15.48 -3.29
N GLN A 234 16.64 -15.90 -4.27
CA GLN A 234 15.43 -16.68 -4.08
C GLN A 234 15.49 -17.88 -5.01
N ARG A 235 15.01 -19.02 -4.54
CA ARG A 235 14.74 -20.17 -5.40
C ARG A 235 13.28 -20.15 -5.78
N LEU A 236 13.00 -20.01 -7.07
CA LEU A 236 11.65 -20.00 -7.64
C LEU A 236 11.37 -21.32 -8.36
N GLY A 237 10.09 -21.70 -8.42
CA GLY A 237 9.64 -22.93 -9.06
C GLY A 237 9.22 -22.70 -10.51
N ASP A 238 9.50 -23.68 -11.37
CA ASP A 238 8.93 -23.81 -12.71
C ASP A 238 7.99 -25.05 -12.73
N PRO A 239 6.83 -24.98 -13.41
CA PRO A 239 5.88 -26.07 -13.53
C PRO A 239 6.38 -27.41 -14.15
N GLU A 240 7.54 -27.48 -14.81
CA GLU A 240 8.02 -28.71 -15.48
C GLU A 240 9.34 -29.34 -14.94
N ASP A 241 9.89 -28.87 -13.80
CA ASP A 241 11.15 -29.28 -13.09
C ASP A 241 12.34 -28.27 -13.15
N GLY A 242 12.18 -27.09 -13.75
CA GLY A 242 13.23 -26.05 -13.85
C GLY A 242 13.31 -25.07 -12.67
N ARG A 243 13.80 -25.48 -11.50
CA ARG A 243 14.07 -24.51 -10.42
C ARG A 243 15.12 -23.49 -10.87
N VAL A 244 14.90 -22.20 -10.62
CA VAL A 244 15.89 -21.16 -10.95
C VAL A 244 16.31 -20.39 -9.71
N LEU A 245 17.61 -20.10 -9.62
CA LEU A 245 18.15 -19.17 -8.65
C LEU A 245 17.98 -17.73 -9.17
N HIS A 246 16.97 -17.05 -8.63
CA HIS A 246 16.67 -15.66 -8.91
C HIS A 246 17.55 -14.73 -8.06
N GLY A 247 18.23 -13.80 -8.72
CA GLY A 247 19.10 -12.80 -8.09
C GLY A 247 18.42 -11.44 -7.97
N LEU A 248 18.61 -10.82 -6.81
CA LEU A 248 18.15 -9.47 -6.48
C LEU A 248 19.19 -8.78 -5.57
N VAL A 249 18.93 -7.56 -5.13
CA VAL A 249 19.82 -6.83 -4.20
C VAL A 249 19.15 -6.58 -2.85
N ALA A 250 19.95 -6.34 -1.81
CA ALA A 250 19.53 -5.65 -0.59
C ALA A 250 20.32 -4.35 -0.45
N ILE A 251 19.63 -3.22 -0.30
CA ILE A 251 20.24 -1.89 -0.20
C ILE A 251 20.09 -1.40 1.24
N TYR A 252 21.17 -0.91 1.85
CA TYR A 252 21.13 -0.33 3.20
C TYR A 252 20.76 1.15 3.13
N LEU A 253 19.55 1.49 3.58
CA LEU A 253 19.02 2.86 3.60
C LEU A 253 18.25 3.08 4.89
N ASP A 254 18.37 4.28 5.45
CA ASP A 254 17.66 4.69 6.67
C ASP A 254 17.81 3.68 7.83
N GLY A 255 19.03 3.17 8.02
CA GLY A 255 19.36 2.25 9.12
C GLY A 255 18.93 0.79 8.92
N ALA A 256 18.30 0.43 7.79
CA ALA A 256 17.79 -0.91 7.51
C ALA A 256 18.15 -1.43 6.11
N TRP A 257 18.10 -2.76 5.94
CA TRP A 257 18.31 -3.43 4.65
C TRP A 257 16.98 -3.65 3.93
N HIS A 258 16.93 -3.27 2.66
CA HIS A 258 15.71 -3.33 1.84
C HIS A 258 15.97 -4.13 0.57
N ARG A 259 15.24 -5.24 0.37
CA ARG A 259 15.37 -6.03 -0.85
C ARG A 259 14.72 -5.33 -2.05
N GLN A 260 15.44 -5.25 -3.16
CA GLN A 260 14.97 -4.66 -4.41
C GLN A 260 15.26 -5.59 -5.58
N ASP A 261 14.31 -5.71 -6.49
CA ASP A 261 14.39 -6.61 -7.64
C ASP A 261 14.48 -5.84 -8.98
N PRO A 262 15.69 -5.64 -9.54
CA PRO A 262 15.88 -4.87 -10.77
C PRO A 262 15.58 -5.66 -12.05
N ARG A 263 15.00 -6.87 -11.97
CA ARG A 263 14.84 -7.79 -13.11
C ARG A 263 14.21 -7.15 -14.34
N GLY A 264 13.17 -6.33 -14.19
CA GLY A 264 12.43 -5.71 -15.28
C GLY A 264 10.96 -6.13 -15.34
N ASN A 265 10.10 -5.22 -15.79
CA ASN A 265 8.64 -5.43 -15.83
C ASN A 265 8.18 -5.97 -17.19
N LYS A 266 7.15 -6.81 -17.16
CA LYS A 266 6.41 -7.34 -18.32
C LYS A 266 4.98 -7.65 -17.90
N ASP A 267 4.15 -8.15 -18.81
CA ASP A 267 2.82 -8.61 -18.46
C ASP A 267 2.88 -9.63 -17.30
N GLY A 268 2.22 -9.29 -16.18
CA GLY A 268 2.22 -10.08 -14.96
C GLY A 268 3.37 -9.82 -13.97
N ILE A 269 4.32 -8.93 -14.29
CA ILE A 269 5.45 -8.57 -13.41
C ILE A 269 5.52 -7.04 -13.24
N ASP A 270 5.38 -6.58 -11.99
CA ASP A 270 5.43 -5.16 -11.61
C ASP A 270 6.33 -4.96 -10.38
N ALA A 271 7.65 -5.07 -10.59
CA ALA A 271 8.66 -4.78 -9.58
C ALA A 271 8.85 -3.27 -9.42
N ARG A 272 8.89 -2.79 -8.17
CA ARG A 272 9.04 -1.36 -7.84
C ARG A 272 9.99 -1.16 -6.68
N PHE A 273 10.70 -0.04 -6.72
CA PHE A 273 11.50 0.40 -5.58
C PHE A 273 10.59 0.71 -4.39
N SER A 274 10.89 0.13 -3.23
CA SER A 274 10.10 0.35 -2.02
C SER A 274 10.91 0.11 -0.76
N LEU A 275 10.81 1.01 0.22
CA LEU A 275 11.45 0.87 1.54
C LEU A 275 10.47 0.39 2.63
N ASP A 276 9.16 0.41 2.34
CA ASP A 276 8.12 0.06 3.32
C ASP A 276 7.65 -1.38 3.16
N THR A 277 7.44 -1.81 1.91
CA THR A 277 6.91 -3.14 1.57
C THR A 277 7.54 -3.61 0.28
N GLU A 278 8.18 -4.76 0.32
CA GLU A 278 8.85 -5.33 -0.85
C GLU A 278 7.87 -5.48 -2.03
N GLN A 279 8.30 -5.00 -3.19
CA GLN A 279 7.57 -5.12 -4.45
C GLN A 279 8.50 -5.78 -5.48
N LEU A 280 8.77 -7.07 -5.25
CA LEU A 280 9.68 -7.88 -6.06
C LEU A 280 8.98 -8.41 -7.32
N ALA A 281 9.74 -8.88 -8.30
CA ALA A 281 9.17 -9.45 -9.52
C ALA A 281 8.40 -10.76 -9.22
N HIS A 282 8.88 -11.51 -8.23
CA HIS A 282 8.32 -12.77 -7.79
C HIS A 282 8.19 -12.80 -6.28
N VAL A 283 7.02 -13.21 -5.80
CA VAL A 283 6.78 -13.55 -4.39
C VAL A 283 6.86 -15.05 -4.27
N ILE A 284 7.62 -15.54 -3.30
CA ILE A 284 7.80 -16.98 -3.13
C ILE A 284 6.48 -17.68 -2.73
N ASP A 285 6.31 -18.89 -3.22
CA ASP A 285 5.27 -19.83 -2.84
C ASP A 285 5.91 -21.06 -2.16
N GLU A 286 5.98 -21.04 -0.82
CA GLU A 286 6.57 -22.13 -0.03
C GLU A 286 5.89 -23.47 -0.29
N ALA A 287 4.60 -23.48 -0.64
CA ALA A 287 3.88 -24.71 -0.96
C ALA A 287 4.38 -25.36 -2.26
N LYS A 288 5.01 -24.58 -3.15
CA LYS A 288 5.73 -25.06 -4.35
C LYS A 288 7.20 -25.38 -4.08
N GLY A 289 7.65 -25.30 -2.82
CA GLY A 289 9.04 -25.52 -2.43
C GLY A 289 9.96 -24.36 -2.79
N GLU A 290 9.42 -23.19 -3.14
CA GLU A 290 10.18 -21.96 -3.29
C GLU A 290 10.71 -21.50 -1.94
N ARG A 291 11.83 -20.78 -1.94
CA ARG A 291 12.42 -20.30 -0.69
C ARG A 291 13.24 -19.04 -0.90
N VAL A 292 13.34 -18.25 0.16
CA VAL A 292 14.30 -17.15 0.25
C VAL A 292 15.58 -17.65 0.91
N TYR A 293 16.74 -17.24 0.37
CA TYR A 293 18.00 -17.35 1.09
C TYR A 293 18.19 -16.07 1.93
N PRO A 294 18.24 -16.15 3.28
CA PRO A 294 18.22 -14.97 4.13
C PRO A 294 19.54 -14.20 4.13
N HIS A 295 20.63 -14.79 3.65
CA HIS A 295 21.95 -14.15 3.67
C HIS A 295 22.07 -13.07 2.59
N VAL A 296 22.69 -11.93 2.96
CA VAL A 296 23.06 -10.84 2.06
C VAL A 296 24.54 -10.98 1.74
N TYR A 297 24.85 -11.30 0.49
CA TYR A 297 26.20 -11.61 0.03
C TYR A 297 26.95 -10.36 -0.45
N VAL A 298 28.25 -10.28 -0.15
CA VAL A 298 29.11 -9.20 -0.63
C VAL A 298 29.45 -9.36 -2.11
N SER A 299 29.57 -10.60 -2.59
CA SER A 299 29.92 -10.94 -3.97
C SER A 299 28.86 -11.82 -4.61
N THR A 300 28.83 -11.86 -5.94
CA THR A 300 28.00 -12.80 -6.71
C THR A 300 28.31 -14.23 -6.31
N ALA A 301 27.28 -15.04 -6.08
CA ALA A 301 27.43 -16.44 -5.74
C ALA A 301 28.27 -17.18 -6.80
N ASP A 302 29.23 -18.00 -6.34
CA ASP A 302 30.16 -18.68 -7.26
C ASP A 302 29.40 -19.62 -8.20
N GLU A 303 28.27 -20.19 -7.77
CA GLU A 303 27.41 -21.01 -8.61
C GLU A 303 26.89 -20.24 -9.84
N VAL A 304 26.60 -18.95 -9.67
CA VAL A 304 26.19 -18.07 -10.78
C VAL A 304 27.38 -17.71 -11.65
N VAL A 305 28.52 -17.37 -11.03
CA VAL A 305 29.75 -17.03 -11.75
C VAL A 305 30.21 -18.21 -12.61
N ASN A 306 30.34 -19.40 -12.01
CA ASN A 306 30.77 -20.63 -12.68
C ASN A 306 29.82 -21.02 -13.82
N ALA A 307 28.51 -20.85 -13.66
CA ALA A 307 27.55 -21.15 -14.73
C ALA A 307 27.71 -20.22 -15.93
N LEU A 308 27.92 -18.92 -15.69
CA LEU A 308 27.92 -17.90 -16.74
C LEU A 308 29.30 -17.65 -17.37
N GLN A 309 30.39 -17.88 -16.63
CA GLN A 309 31.74 -17.55 -17.07
C GLN A 309 32.20 -18.38 -18.29
N ASP A 310 31.81 -19.66 -18.33
CA ASP A 310 32.23 -20.60 -19.38
C ASP A 310 31.10 -20.94 -20.37
N ALA A 311 29.95 -20.29 -20.25
CA ALA A 311 28.84 -20.50 -21.19
C ALA A 311 29.15 -19.88 -22.56
N GLU A 312 28.46 -20.37 -23.60
CA GLU A 312 28.47 -19.76 -24.94
C GLU A 312 27.19 -18.96 -25.24
N ASP A 313 26.07 -19.32 -24.59
CA ASP A 313 24.75 -18.73 -24.82
C ASP A 313 23.98 -18.62 -23.50
N ILE A 314 23.50 -17.41 -23.19
CA ILE A 314 22.81 -17.10 -21.94
C ILE A 314 21.45 -17.80 -21.81
N LEU A 315 20.80 -18.15 -22.93
CA LEU A 315 19.47 -18.78 -22.93
C LEU A 315 19.53 -20.30 -22.76
N THR A 316 20.68 -20.90 -23.07
CA THR A 316 20.91 -22.36 -22.96
C THR A 316 21.90 -22.73 -21.85
N CYS A 317 22.53 -21.74 -21.21
CA CYS A 317 23.38 -21.92 -20.05
C CYS A 317 22.63 -22.66 -18.92
N PRO A 318 23.23 -23.72 -18.34
CA PRO A 318 22.65 -24.40 -17.19
C PRO A 318 22.77 -23.53 -15.93
N LEU A 319 21.79 -22.67 -15.72
CA LEU A 319 21.75 -21.77 -14.56
C LEU A 319 21.63 -22.56 -13.25
N PRO A 320 22.25 -22.09 -12.16
CA PRO A 320 22.14 -22.75 -10.87
C PRO A 320 20.69 -22.71 -10.37
N THR A 321 20.30 -23.80 -9.73
CA THR A 321 18.95 -24.01 -9.21
C THR A 321 18.87 -23.84 -7.69
N GLU A 322 20.02 -23.80 -7.02
CA GLU A 322 20.17 -23.59 -5.58
C GLU A 322 21.56 -23.05 -5.24
N LEU A 323 21.67 -22.41 -4.06
CA LEU A 323 22.95 -22.11 -3.43
C LEU A 323 23.41 -23.28 -2.57
N SER A 324 24.71 -23.57 -2.59
CA SER A 324 25.32 -24.46 -1.62
C SER A 324 25.22 -23.84 -0.21
N THR A 325 24.87 -24.66 0.79
CA THR A 325 24.46 -24.23 2.14
C THR A 325 25.61 -23.72 3.03
N GLN A 326 26.74 -23.28 2.49
CA GLN A 326 27.88 -22.85 3.30
C GLN A 326 28.52 -21.57 2.77
N ARG A 327 28.15 -20.43 3.34
CA ARG A 327 29.04 -19.27 3.54
C ARG A 327 28.68 -18.63 4.87
N ASP A 328 29.47 -18.96 5.89
CA ASP A 328 29.54 -18.20 7.16
C ASP A 328 30.41 -16.97 6.96
#